data_AF-A0A3P6R361-F1
#
_entry.id   AF-A0A3P6R361-F1
#
_cell.length_a   1.000
_cell.length_b   1.000
_cell.length_c   1.000
_cell.angle_alpha   90.00
_cell.angle_beta   90.00
_cell.angle_gamma   90.00
#
_symmetry.space_group_name_H-M   'P 1'
#
loop_
_entity.id
_entity.type
_entity.pdbx_description
1 polymer ?
#
loop_
_entity_poly.entity_id
_entity_poly.type
_entity_poly.pdbx_seq_one_letter_code
_entity_poly.pdbx_strand_id
1 'polypeptide(L)'
;MQSNLADLISRLTRGIGITNEKLDLILQRIEEVESRVDSARPGEIERAVNEIVDDLNALEIPIGGFFEDVEELKANNHPEANDFYRQVYGLHQRRTAYLDRLTNQLLVRLGVRTETLRKENAARLESVRTSTFSRVQECIEWVRVRLEKLSEMEFLEDLETLEEMFEQHKLDNRDIQDFRQNVDECIARQANKKP
;
A
#
# COMPACT_ATOMS: atom_id res chain seq x y z
N MET A 1 23.13 4.21 -22.42
CA MET A 1 22.33 3.41 -21.47
C MET A 1 23.11 3.03 -20.22
N GLN A 2 24.31 2.42 -20.30
CA GLN A 2 25.10 2.03 -19.11
C GLN A 2 25.42 3.17 -18.11
N SER A 3 25.66 4.40 -18.58
CA SER A 3 25.92 5.55 -17.69
C SER A 3 24.73 5.89 -16.78
N ASN A 4 23.49 5.71 -17.25
CA ASN A 4 22.30 6.08 -16.49
C ASN A 4 22.03 5.09 -15.33
N LEU A 5 22.31 3.79 -15.56
CA LEU A 5 22.16 2.75 -14.54
C LEU A 5 23.22 2.89 -13.44
N ALA A 6 24.45 3.26 -13.79
CA ALA A 6 25.49 3.51 -12.79
C ALA A 6 25.14 4.71 -11.88
N ASP A 7 24.58 5.77 -12.45
CA ASP A 7 24.11 6.92 -11.68
C ASP A 7 22.93 6.56 -10.77
N LEU A 8 22.02 5.71 -11.25
CA LEU A 8 20.90 5.17 -10.48
C LEU A 8 21.36 4.34 -9.28
N ILE A 9 22.32 3.44 -9.47
CA ILE A 9 22.91 2.62 -8.40
C ILE A 9 23.62 3.48 -7.36
N SER A 10 24.38 4.49 -7.81
CA SER A 10 25.06 5.43 -6.91
C SER A 10 24.05 6.22 -6.06
N ARG A 11 22.96 6.68 -6.69
CA ARG A 11 21.86 7.38 -6.02
C ARG A 11 21.15 6.49 -5.01
N LEU A 12 20.81 5.26 -5.38
CA LEU A 12 20.19 4.27 -4.50
C LEU A 12 21.08 3.96 -3.30
N THR A 13 22.35 3.65 -3.54
CA THR A 13 23.31 3.31 -2.48
C THR A 13 23.46 4.45 -1.48
N ARG A 14 23.66 5.68 -1.97
CA ARG A 14 23.75 6.86 -1.11
C ARG A 14 22.42 7.15 -0.40
N GLY A 15 21.31 7.09 -1.11
CA GLY A 15 19.97 7.37 -0.58
C GLY A 15 19.57 6.41 0.54
N ILE A 16 19.82 5.11 0.34
CA ILE A 16 19.59 4.07 1.35
C ILE A 16 20.48 4.31 2.58
N GLY A 17 21.75 4.65 2.38
CA GLY A 17 22.67 4.98 3.48
C GLY A 17 22.17 6.13 4.34
N ILE A 18 21.81 7.26 3.71
CA ILE A 18 21.30 8.45 4.40
C ILE A 18 19.99 8.13 5.15
N THR A 19 19.07 7.40 4.51
CA THR A 19 17.80 7.06 5.16
C THR A 19 17.97 6.09 6.32
N ASN A 20 18.93 5.16 6.25
CA ASN A 20 19.29 4.30 7.39
C ASN A 20 19.80 5.13 8.58
N GLU A 21 20.76 6.03 8.35
CA GLU A 21 21.29 6.89 9.42
C GLU A 21 20.19 7.73 10.06
N LYS A 22 19.26 8.28 9.26
CA LYS A 22 18.09 9.02 9.79
C LYS A 22 17.18 8.12 10.64
N LEU A 23 16.92 6.88 10.20
CA LEU A 23 16.12 5.93 10.98
C LEU A 23 16.81 5.53 12.29
N ASP A 24 18.14 5.42 12.31
CA ASP A 24 18.90 5.13 13.54
C ASP A 24 18.80 6.30 14.54
N LEU A 25 18.93 7.54 14.06
CA LEU A 25 18.76 8.74 14.90
C LEU A 25 17.31 8.88 15.42
N ILE A 26 16.33 8.56 14.58
CA ILE A 26 14.92 8.54 14.99
C ILE A 26 14.70 7.49 16.08
N LEU A 27 15.27 6.28 15.94
CA LEU A 27 15.14 5.24 16.95
C LEU A 27 15.69 5.69 18.31
N GLN A 28 16.87 6.32 18.33
CA GLN A 28 17.45 6.86 19.57
C GLN A 28 16.54 7.89 20.23
N ARG A 29 15.90 8.77 19.44
CA ARG A 29 14.93 9.74 19.96
C ARG A 29 13.66 9.08 20.51
N ILE A 30 13.17 8.02 19.86
CA ILE A 30 12.04 7.24 20.37
C ILE A 30 12.40 6.64 21.73
N GLU A 31 13.57 6.02 21.86
CA GLU A 31 14.04 5.42 23.12
C GLU A 31 14.22 6.48 24.23
N GLU A 32 14.75 7.66 23.90
CA GLU A 32 14.84 8.77 24.85
C GLU A 32 13.46 9.21 25.35
N VAL A 33 12.50 9.39 24.43
CA VAL A 33 11.12 9.77 24.76
C VAL A 33 10.46 8.72 25.65
N GLU A 34 10.63 7.43 25.35
CA GLU A 34 10.11 6.34 26.15
C GLU A 34 10.70 6.31 27.57
N SER A 35 12.01 6.55 27.70
CA SER A 35 12.67 6.55 29.01
C SER A 35 12.15 7.64 29.97
N ARG A 36 11.54 8.70 29.40
CA ARG A 36 11.05 9.87 30.14
C ARG A 36 9.52 9.97 30.18
N VAL A 37 8.80 9.02 29.58
CA VAL A 37 7.33 9.07 29.43
C VAL A 37 6.61 9.17 30.77
N ASP A 38 7.12 8.50 31.81
CA ASP A 38 6.50 8.45 33.14
C ASP A 38 6.98 9.60 34.07
N SER A 39 7.99 10.38 33.67
CA SER A 39 8.62 11.41 34.52
C SER A 39 8.52 12.84 33.96
N ALA A 40 8.35 13.00 32.65
CA ALA A 40 8.22 14.31 31.99
C ALA A 40 6.75 14.79 31.93
N ARG A 41 6.55 16.06 31.54
CA ARG A 41 5.20 16.59 31.37
C ARG A 41 4.54 16.02 30.11
N PRO A 42 3.25 15.63 30.14
CA PRO A 42 2.59 15.02 28.99
C PRO A 42 2.68 15.83 27.70
N GLY A 43 2.55 17.16 27.77
CA GLY A 43 2.66 18.03 26.58
C GLY A 43 4.07 18.10 25.98
N GLU A 44 5.12 17.87 26.78
CA GLU A 44 6.50 17.79 26.28
C GLU A 44 6.70 16.48 25.50
N ILE A 45 6.16 15.37 26.03
CA ILE A 45 6.19 14.07 25.35
C ILE A 45 5.36 14.12 24.06
N GLU A 46 4.15 14.67 24.10
CA GLU A 46 3.28 14.80 22.92
C GLU A 46 3.97 15.59 21.80
N ARG A 47 4.60 16.71 22.14
CA ARG A 47 5.37 17.51 21.17
C ARG A 47 6.53 16.70 20.58
N ALA A 48 7.32 16.03 21.41
CA ALA A 48 8.44 15.23 20.95
C ALA A 48 7.98 14.08 20.03
N VAL A 49 6.87 13.42 20.36
CA VAL A 49 6.28 12.37 19.52
C VAL A 49 5.83 12.93 18.18
N ASN A 50 5.13 14.08 18.16
CA ASN A 50 4.70 14.71 16.90
C ASN A 50 5.88 15.09 16.02
N GLU A 51 6.95 15.67 16.58
CA GLU A 51 8.17 15.99 15.84
C GLU A 51 8.82 14.72 15.24
N ILE A 52 8.84 13.60 15.96
CA ILE A 52 9.36 12.33 15.42
C ILE A 52 8.45 11.76 14.33
N VAL A 53 7.13 11.88 14.47
CA VAL A 53 6.16 11.44 13.46
C VAL A 53 6.32 12.25 12.17
N ASP A 54 6.51 13.57 12.26
CA ASP A 54 6.78 14.43 11.11
C ASP A 54 8.07 14.02 10.38
N ASP A 55 9.14 13.76 11.14
CA ASP A 55 10.41 13.27 10.58
C ASP A 55 10.26 11.91 9.90
N LEU A 56 9.49 10.99 10.50
CA LEU A 56 9.18 9.69 9.89
C LEU A 56 8.37 9.87 8.60
N ASN A 57 7.38 10.77 8.58
CA ASN A 57 6.58 11.05 7.40
C ASN A 57 7.39 11.69 6.27
N ALA A 58 8.37 12.52 6.60
CA ALA A 58 9.29 13.08 5.62
C ALA A 58 10.15 12.01 4.90
N LEU A 59 10.32 10.81 5.47
CA LEU A 59 11.02 9.69 4.83
C LEU A 59 10.16 8.91 3.82
N GLU A 60 8.85 9.13 3.77
CA GLU A 60 7.96 8.40 2.85
C GLU A 60 8.31 8.65 1.39
N ILE A 61 8.48 9.91 1.02
CA ILE A 61 8.77 10.32 -0.36
C ILE A 61 10.13 9.76 -0.82
N PRO A 62 11.25 9.92 -0.07
CA PRO A 62 12.53 9.29 -0.42
C PRO A 62 12.44 7.77 -0.58
N ILE A 63 11.78 7.07 0.35
CA ILE A 63 11.64 5.61 0.28
C ILE A 63 10.82 5.19 -0.95
N GLY A 64 9.75 5.93 -1.27
CA GLY A 64 8.97 5.73 -2.49
C GLY A 64 9.82 5.89 -3.75
N GLY A 65 10.61 6.96 -3.83
CA GLY A 65 11.54 7.18 -4.94
C GLY A 65 12.59 6.07 -5.10
N PHE A 66 13.05 5.47 -4.00
CA PHE A 66 13.96 4.32 -4.10
C PHE A 66 13.28 3.07 -4.69
N PHE A 67 11.99 2.85 -4.42
CA PHE A 67 11.26 1.77 -5.09
C PHE A 67 11.14 2.02 -6.59
N GLU A 68 10.87 3.24 -7.01
CA GLU A 68 10.83 3.62 -8.42
C GLU A 68 12.19 3.35 -9.11
N ASP A 69 13.28 3.79 -8.47
CA ASP A 69 14.64 3.54 -8.95
C ASP A 69 14.94 2.01 -9.04
N VAL A 70 14.45 1.21 -8.09
CA VAL A 70 14.58 -0.26 -8.12
C VAL A 70 13.76 -0.90 -9.24
N GLU A 71 12.56 -0.41 -9.53
CA GLU A 71 11.75 -0.90 -10.65
C GLU A 71 12.40 -0.56 -12.00
N GLU A 72 13.07 0.59 -12.12
CA GLU A 72 13.90 0.92 -13.29
C GLU A 72 15.06 -0.07 -13.44
N LEU A 73 15.73 -0.45 -12.35
CA LEU A 73 16.76 -1.50 -12.38
C LEU A 73 16.20 -2.86 -12.83
N LYS A 74 15.02 -3.26 -12.33
CA LYS A 74 14.34 -4.50 -12.73
C LYS A 74 13.95 -4.51 -14.20
N ALA A 75 13.41 -3.41 -14.71
CA ALA A 75 13.06 -3.26 -16.12
C ALA A 75 14.27 -3.44 -17.05
N ASN A 76 15.47 -3.12 -16.56
CA ASN A 76 16.74 -3.33 -17.26
C ASN A 76 17.42 -4.67 -16.93
N ASN A 77 16.75 -5.59 -16.23
CA ASN A 77 17.28 -6.89 -15.79
C ASN A 77 18.60 -6.78 -15.00
N HIS A 78 18.78 -5.73 -14.20
CA HIS A 78 19.99 -5.55 -13.42
C HIS A 78 20.11 -6.62 -12.30
N PRO A 79 21.26 -7.31 -12.15
CA PRO A 79 21.39 -8.44 -11.23
C PRO A 79 21.19 -8.05 -9.76
N GLU A 80 21.57 -6.83 -9.36
CA GLU A 80 21.47 -6.35 -7.97
C GLU A 80 20.08 -5.79 -7.60
N ALA A 81 19.14 -5.71 -8.55
CA ALA A 81 17.85 -5.06 -8.33
C ALA A 81 17.05 -5.66 -7.15
N ASN A 82 17.12 -6.98 -6.98
CA ASN A 82 16.46 -7.67 -5.87
C ASN A 82 17.10 -7.38 -4.51
N ASP A 83 18.41 -7.17 -4.45
CA ASP A 83 19.09 -6.84 -3.21
C ASP A 83 18.82 -5.40 -2.80
N PHE A 84 18.77 -4.46 -3.76
CA PHE A 84 18.26 -3.11 -3.50
C PHE A 84 16.80 -3.12 -3.06
N TYR A 85 15.94 -3.91 -3.70
CA TYR A 85 14.54 -4.06 -3.27
C TYR A 85 14.43 -4.47 -1.80
N ARG A 86 15.19 -5.49 -1.37
CA ARG A 86 15.21 -5.94 0.03
C ARG A 86 15.66 -4.85 0.99
N GLN A 87 16.68 -4.08 0.62
CA GLN A 87 17.17 -2.97 1.44
C GLN A 87 16.12 -1.87 1.58
N VAL A 88 15.52 -1.41 0.48
CA VAL A 88 14.47 -0.38 0.48
C VAL A 88 13.23 -0.86 1.25
N TYR A 89 12.85 -2.12 1.08
CA TYR A 89 11.77 -2.73 1.84
C TYR A 89 12.06 -2.77 3.35
N GLY A 90 13.30 -3.05 3.75
CA GLY A 90 13.74 -2.95 5.14
C GLY A 90 13.59 -1.54 5.72
N LEU A 91 13.93 -0.49 4.94
CA LEU A 91 13.71 0.91 5.35
C LEU A 91 12.22 1.20 5.57
N HIS A 92 11.38 0.78 4.63
CA HIS A 92 9.93 0.94 4.71
C HIS A 92 9.37 0.26 5.96
N GLN A 93 9.75 -1.00 6.20
CA GLN A 93 9.32 -1.74 7.39
C GLN A 93 9.74 -1.07 8.69
N ARG A 94 10.99 -0.60 8.80
CA ARG A 94 11.47 0.13 9.98
C ARG A 94 10.67 1.41 10.21
N ARG A 95 10.44 2.22 9.16
CA ARG A 95 9.61 3.42 9.25
C ARG A 95 8.21 3.09 9.76
N THR A 96 7.54 2.09 9.18
CA THR A 96 6.19 1.68 9.58
C THR A 96 6.17 1.19 11.03
N ALA A 97 7.16 0.40 11.44
CA ALA A 97 7.25 -0.11 12.82
C ALA A 97 7.45 1.03 13.84
N TYR A 98 8.24 2.06 13.51
CA TYR A 98 8.44 3.20 14.39
C TYR A 98 7.19 4.08 14.51
N LEU A 99 6.49 4.33 13.40
CA LEU A 99 5.18 5.00 13.42
C LEU A 99 4.19 4.22 14.28
N ASP A 100 4.08 2.90 14.10
CA ASP A 100 3.19 2.05 14.88
C ASP A 100 3.51 2.12 16.38
N ARG A 101 4.79 2.03 16.75
CA ARG A 101 5.26 2.16 18.14
C ARG A 101 4.87 3.51 18.75
N LEU A 102 5.06 4.61 18.04
CA LEU A 102 4.71 5.95 18.51
C LEU A 102 3.19 6.14 18.66
N THR A 103 2.42 5.76 17.64
CA THR A 103 0.97 6.01 17.59
C THR A 103 0.19 5.07 18.50
N ASN A 104 0.56 3.79 18.54
CA ASN A 104 -0.22 2.77 19.25
C ASN A 104 0.29 2.43 20.64
N GLN A 105 1.55 2.74 20.98
CA GLN A 105 2.10 2.45 22.31
C GLN A 105 2.31 3.72 23.13
N LEU A 106 3.01 4.72 22.61
CA LEU A 106 3.34 5.94 23.36
C LEU A 106 2.15 6.87 23.55
N LEU A 107 1.44 7.23 22.47
CA LEU A 107 0.29 8.14 22.57
C LEU A 107 -0.89 7.53 23.34
N VAL A 108 -1.08 6.21 23.24
CA VAL A 108 -2.09 5.48 24.02
C VAL A 108 -1.76 5.49 25.51
N ARG A 109 -0.48 5.28 25.88
CA ARG A 109 -0.02 5.30 27.29
C ARG A 109 -0.18 6.66 27.96
N LEU A 110 -0.06 7.76 27.22
CA LEU A 110 -0.21 9.12 27.75
C LEU A 110 -1.68 9.50 28.04
N GLY A 111 -2.64 8.63 27.70
CA GLY A 111 -4.08 8.94 27.79
C GLY A 111 -4.53 9.99 26.77
N VAL A 112 -3.62 10.42 25.88
CA VAL A 112 -3.86 11.41 24.84
C VAL A 112 -4.27 10.68 23.56
N ARG A 113 -5.50 10.17 23.55
CA ARG A 113 -6.18 9.90 22.28
C ARG A 113 -6.61 11.26 21.74
N THR A 114 -5.70 12.00 21.08
CA THR A 114 -6.08 13.27 20.43
C THR A 114 -7.24 13.00 19.49
N GLU A 115 -8.28 13.83 19.57
CA GLU A 115 -9.48 13.76 18.72
C GLU A 115 -9.12 13.74 17.22
N THR A 116 -7.96 14.30 16.87
CA THR A 116 -7.33 14.26 15.55
C THR A 116 -7.01 12.84 15.10
N LEU A 117 -6.38 12.00 15.94
CA LEU A 117 -6.11 10.59 15.64
C LEU A 117 -7.39 9.76 15.55
N ARG A 118 -8.44 10.09 16.31
CA ARG A 118 -9.77 9.46 16.13
C ARG A 118 -10.35 9.80 14.77
N LYS A 119 -10.29 11.08 14.35
CA LYS A 119 -10.79 11.53 13.05
C LYS A 119 -9.98 10.96 11.90
N GLU A 120 -8.67 10.86 12.03
CA GLU A 120 -7.78 10.35 11.00
C GLU A 120 -7.86 8.82 10.88
N ASN A 121 -7.96 8.08 11.99
CA ASN A 121 -8.29 6.65 11.92
C ASN A 121 -9.72 6.42 11.42
N ALA A 122 -10.69 7.26 11.77
CA ALA A 122 -12.05 7.18 11.22
C ALA A 122 -12.05 7.48 9.71
N ALA A 123 -11.30 8.48 9.26
CA ALA A 123 -11.15 8.83 7.85
C ALA A 123 -10.38 7.76 7.07
N ARG A 124 -9.35 7.15 7.67
CA ARG A 124 -8.62 6.01 7.08
C ARG A 124 -9.50 4.76 7.02
N LEU A 125 -10.26 4.47 8.07
CA LEU A 125 -11.22 3.37 8.08
C LEU A 125 -12.35 3.60 7.07
N GLU A 126 -12.83 4.84 6.93
CA GLU A 126 -13.82 5.24 5.93
C GLU A 126 -13.24 5.21 4.51
N SER A 127 -11.96 5.54 4.32
CA SER A 127 -11.26 5.42 3.04
C SER A 127 -11.08 3.95 2.64
N VAL A 128 -10.67 3.08 3.59
CA VAL A 128 -10.61 1.63 3.38
C VAL A 128 -12.00 1.04 3.15
N ARG A 129 -13.04 1.57 3.82
CA ARG A 129 -14.44 1.21 3.59
C ARG A 129 -14.81 1.59 2.16
N THR A 130 -14.64 2.85 1.77
CA THR A 130 -14.95 3.37 0.44
C THR A 130 -14.21 2.59 -0.67
N SER A 131 -12.93 2.25 -0.50
CA SER A 131 -12.18 1.47 -1.52
C SER A 131 -12.57 0.00 -1.57
N THR A 132 -12.92 -0.62 -0.43
CA THR A 132 -13.46 -1.99 -0.42
C THR A 132 -14.85 -2.03 -1.06
N PHE A 133 -15.68 -1.02 -0.79
CA PHE A 133 -17.03 -0.90 -1.36
C PHE A 133 -16.98 -0.54 -2.85
N SER A 134 -16.02 0.27 -3.33
CA SER A 134 -15.90 0.57 -4.76
C SER A 134 -15.58 -0.69 -5.57
N ARG A 135 -14.67 -1.54 -5.10
CA ARG A 135 -14.33 -2.79 -5.80
C ARG A 135 -15.48 -3.78 -5.82
N VAL A 136 -16.29 -3.83 -4.75
CA VAL A 136 -17.54 -4.62 -4.73
C VAL A 136 -18.59 -4.02 -5.67
N GLN A 137 -18.72 -2.70 -5.74
CA GLN A 137 -19.62 -2.03 -6.69
C GLN A 137 -19.20 -2.26 -8.14
N GLU A 138 -17.90 -2.19 -8.46
CA GLU A 138 -17.35 -2.55 -9.77
C GLU A 138 -17.68 -4.00 -10.13
N CYS A 139 -17.60 -4.92 -9.17
CA CYS A 139 -17.99 -6.31 -9.41
C CYS A 139 -19.48 -6.48 -9.67
N ILE A 140 -20.33 -5.79 -8.90
CA ILE A 140 -21.78 -5.81 -9.10
C ILE A 140 -22.14 -5.24 -10.47
N GLU A 141 -21.53 -4.13 -10.86
CA GLU A 141 -21.79 -3.48 -12.14
C GLU A 141 -21.34 -4.35 -13.30
N TRP A 142 -20.16 -4.95 -13.21
CA TRP A 142 -19.67 -5.88 -14.24
C TRP A 142 -20.61 -7.07 -14.43
N VAL A 143 -21.10 -7.66 -13.34
CA VAL A 143 -22.08 -8.76 -13.39
C VAL A 143 -23.40 -8.29 -14.00
N ARG A 144 -23.89 -7.09 -13.66
CA ARG A 144 -25.13 -6.54 -14.21
C ARG A 144 -25.05 -6.32 -15.71
N VAL A 145 -24.02 -5.63 -16.18
CA VAL A 145 -23.79 -5.38 -17.62
C VAL A 145 -23.70 -6.69 -18.40
N ARG A 146 -23.04 -7.71 -17.85
CA ARG A 146 -22.91 -9.00 -18.52
C ARG A 146 -24.19 -9.82 -18.50
N LEU A 147 -24.98 -9.76 -17.42
CA LEU A 147 -26.31 -10.37 -17.36
C LEU A 147 -27.27 -9.72 -18.36
N GLU A 148 -27.24 -8.39 -18.49
CA GLU A 148 -28.05 -7.65 -19.46
C GLU A 148 -27.69 -8.07 -20.89
N LYS A 149 -26.38 -8.08 -21.23
CA LYS A 149 -25.89 -8.57 -22.53
C LYS A 149 -26.32 -10.02 -22.83
N LEU A 150 -26.26 -10.91 -21.84
CA LEU A 150 -26.70 -12.30 -22.01
C LEU A 150 -28.22 -12.42 -22.17
N SER A 151 -28.98 -11.52 -21.55
CA SER A 151 -30.44 -11.50 -21.63
C SER A 151 -30.98 -10.90 -22.93
N GLU A 152 -30.22 -10.02 -23.56
CA GLU A 152 -30.56 -9.33 -24.81
C GLU A 152 -30.04 -10.07 -26.07
N MET A 153 -29.37 -11.20 -25.92
CA MET A 153 -28.90 -11.99 -27.08
C MET A 153 -30.06 -12.56 -27.88
N GLU A 154 -30.19 -12.10 -29.13
CA GLU A 154 -31.01 -12.75 -30.15
C GLU A 154 -30.12 -13.65 -31.02
N PHE A 155 -30.55 -14.90 -31.21
CA PHE A 155 -29.86 -15.85 -32.08
C PHE A 155 -30.20 -15.56 -33.54
N LEU A 156 -29.20 -15.16 -34.32
CA LEU A 156 -29.32 -14.96 -35.76
C LEU A 156 -28.84 -16.22 -36.52
N GLU A 157 -29.49 -16.51 -37.65
CA GLU A 157 -29.35 -17.78 -38.38
C GLU A 157 -28.21 -17.80 -39.43
N ASP A 158 -27.36 -16.79 -39.47
CA ASP A 158 -26.22 -16.72 -40.39
C ASP A 158 -24.95 -17.36 -39.80
N LEU A 159 -24.29 -18.24 -40.57
CA LEU A 159 -23.21 -19.10 -40.09
C LEU A 159 -21.93 -18.33 -39.72
N GLU A 160 -21.57 -17.32 -40.51
CA GLU A 160 -20.39 -16.48 -40.25
C GLU A 160 -20.60 -15.66 -38.97
N THR A 161 -21.80 -15.10 -38.81
CA THR A 161 -22.22 -14.40 -37.58
C THR A 161 -22.23 -15.33 -36.37
N LEU A 162 -22.65 -16.59 -36.53
CA LEU A 162 -22.68 -17.59 -35.46
C LEU A 162 -21.27 -18.01 -35.00
N GLU A 163 -20.31 -18.13 -35.94
CA GLU A 163 -18.91 -18.42 -35.64
C GLU A 163 -18.24 -17.25 -34.90
N GLU A 164 -18.51 -16.00 -35.30
CA GLU A 164 -18.05 -14.80 -34.58
C GLU A 164 -18.64 -14.71 -33.17
N MET A 165 -19.95 -14.94 -33.03
CA MET A 165 -20.61 -14.99 -31.71
C MET A 165 -20.01 -16.09 -30.83
N PHE A 166 -19.67 -17.24 -31.39
CA PHE A 166 -19.07 -18.35 -30.64
C PHE A 166 -17.66 -18.02 -30.13
N GLU A 167 -16.82 -17.40 -30.96
CA GLU A 167 -15.49 -16.95 -30.53
C GLU A 167 -15.58 -15.82 -29.50
N GLN A 168 -16.51 -14.87 -29.66
CA GLN A 168 -16.77 -13.86 -28.65
C GLN A 168 -17.25 -14.47 -27.33
N HIS A 169 -18.09 -15.50 -27.39
CA HIS A 169 -18.54 -16.25 -26.20
C HIS A 169 -17.40 -16.98 -25.49
N LYS A 170 -16.39 -17.49 -26.20
CA LYS A 170 -15.22 -18.10 -25.57
C LYS A 170 -14.39 -17.07 -24.81
N LEU A 171 -14.17 -15.89 -25.41
CA LEU A 171 -13.49 -14.78 -24.75
C LEU A 171 -14.27 -14.32 -23.52
N ASP A 172 -15.58 -14.16 -23.68
CA ASP A 172 -16.46 -13.76 -22.57
C ASP A 172 -16.46 -14.80 -21.44
N ASN A 173 -16.47 -16.09 -21.76
CA ASN A 173 -16.41 -17.16 -20.78
C ASN A 173 -15.06 -17.16 -20.03
N ARG A 174 -13.96 -16.94 -20.75
CA ARG A 174 -12.64 -16.80 -20.15
C ARG A 174 -12.59 -15.61 -19.20
N ASP A 175 -13.09 -14.46 -19.62
CA ASP A 175 -13.15 -13.26 -18.78
C ASP A 175 -14.00 -13.49 -17.52
N ILE A 176 -15.12 -14.24 -17.63
CA ILE A 176 -15.94 -14.64 -16.48
C ILE A 176 -15.15 -15.54 -15.51
N GLN A 177 -14.36 -16.48 -16.02
CA GLN A 177 -13.55 -17.35 -15.19
C GLN A 177 -12.42 -16.58 -14.50
N ASP A 178 -11.74 -15.67 -15.21
CA ASP A 178 -10.68 -14.83 -14.65
C ASP A 178 -11.26 -13.84 -13.62
N PHE A 179 -12.46 -13.32 -13.86
CA PHE A 179 -13.15 -12.41 -12.95
C PHE A 179 -13.56 -13.08 -11.63
N ARG A 180 -13.77 -14.40 -11.63
CA ARG A 180 -14.08 -15.18 -10.42
C ARG A 180 -13.01 -15.02 -9.34
N GLN A 181 -11.74 -14.89 -9.73
CA GLN A 181 -10.64 -14.63 -8.81
C GLN A 181 -10.83 -13.29 -8.05
N ASN A 182 -11.34 -12.24 -8.72
CA ASN A 182 -11.62 -10.96 -8.08
C ASN A 182 -12.76 -11.06 -7.05
N VAL A 183 -13.78 -11.88 -7.33
CA VAL A 183 -14.88 -12.16 -6.39
C VAL A 183 -14.38 -12.94 -5.18
N ASP A 184 -13.55 -13.97 -5.42
CA ASP A 184 -12.97 -14.78 -4.34
C ASP A 184 -12.06 -13.95 -3.43
N GLU A 185 -11.31 -12.99 -3.99
CA GLU A 185 -10.53 -12.01 -3.21
C GLU A 185 -11.42 -11.12 -2.33
N CYS A 186 -12.56 -10.66 -2.84
CA CYS A 186 -13.53 -9.88 -2.06
C CYS A 186 -14.11 -10.70 -0.90
N ILE A 187 -14.43 -11.98 -1.13
CA ILE A 187 -14.94 -12.90 -0.10
C ILE A 187 -13.87 -13.16 0.98
N ALA A 188 -12.62 -13.43 0.58
CA ALA A 188 -11.52 -13.66 1.51
C ALA A 188 -11.26 -12.44 2.41
N ARG A 189 -11.32 -11.23 1.84
CA ARG A 189 -11.19 -9.96 2.60
C ARG A 189 -12.36 -9.73 3.57
N GLN A 190 -13.55 -10.26 3.30
CA GLN A 190 -14.69 -10.22 4.22
C GLN A 190 -14.53 -11.23 5.38
N ALA A 191 -14.03 -12.44 5.10
CA ALA A 191 -13.82 -13.48 6.11
C ALA A 191 -12.79 -13.06 7.17
N ASN A 192 -11.74 -12.35 6.77
CA ASN A 192 -10.70 -11.82 7.68
C ASN A 192 -11.15 -10.63 8.55
N LYS A 193 -12.41 -10.15 8.40
CA LYS A 193 -12.99 -9.05 9.20
C LYS A 193 -14.02 -9.52 10.24
N LYS A 194 -14.26 -10.83 10.40
CA LYS A 194 -15.05 -11.36 11.53
C LYS A 194 -14.15 -11.45 12.78
N PRO A 195 -14.62 -10.95 13.94
CA PRO A 195 -13.85 -10.96 15.19
C PRO A 195 -13.59 -12.38 15.70
#